data_AF-A0A7C3QYG2-F1
#
_entry.id   AF-A0A7C3QYG2-F1
#
_cell.length_a   1.000
_cell.length_b   1.000
_cell.length_c   1.000
_cell.angle_alpha   90.00
_cell.angle_beta   90.00
_cell.angle_gamma   90.00
#
_symmetry.space_group_name_H-M   'P 1'
#
loop_
_entity.id
_entity.type
_entity.pdbx_description
1 polymer ?
#
loop_
_entity_poly.entity_id
_entity_poly.type
_entity_poly.pdbx_seq_one_letter_code
_entity_poly.pdbx_strand_id
1 'polypeptide(L)'
;MKIYIMTDMEGVAGVLDHDNWCQPPERGYPGRYYDLGREFLTKEVNAAIEGFWQGGADEIIVSDGHGAGGINPALLDPRAKLLRGWPRGYPFELDQTFDAVAWVGQHAKAGTPYAHLAHTQWFNYLDQTINGLSIGEFGEFALCASELGVPAIFAS
;
A
#
# COMPACT_ATOMS: atom_id res chain seq x y z
N MET A 1 -9.72 -2.67 18.27
CA MET A 1 -9.09 -3.42 17.17
C MET A 1 -8.13 -2.51 16.41
N LYS A 2 -6.84 -2.87 16.41
CA LYS A 2 -5.74 -2.13 15.81
C LYS A 2 -5.45 -2.67 14.39
N ILE A 3 -5.67 -1.83 13.38
CA ILE A 3 -5.52 -2.18 11.96
C ILE A 3 -4.29 -1.51 11.37
N TYR A 4 -3.50 -2.28 10.62
CA TYR A 4 -2.43 -1.76 9.76
C TYR A 4 -2.94 -1.67 8.32
N ILE A 5 -2.86 -0.50 7.70
CA ILE A 5 -3.14 -0.30 6.28
C ILE A 5 -1.82 -0.05 5.55
N MET A 6 -1.43 -0.97 4.68
CA MET A 6 -0.37 -0.74 3.70
C MET A 6 -0.98 -0.07 2.47
N THR A 7 -0.36 0.99 1.98
CA THR A 7 -0.85 1.70 0.80
C THR A 7 0.11 1.61 -0.36
N ASP A 8 -0.44 1.54 -1.56
CA ASP A 8 0.31 1.71 -2.79
C ASP A 8 -0.51 2.51 -3.81
N MET A 9 0.04 2.90 -4.96
CA MET A 9 -0.64 3.84 -5.86
C MET A 9 -1.11 3.22 -7.17
N GLU A 10 -0.43 2.19 -7.64
CA GLU A 10 -0.62 1.59 -8.96
C GLU A 10 -1.99 0.91 -9.11
N GLY A 11 -2.59 0.42 -8.02
CA GLY A 11 -3.91 -0.19 -7.99
C GLY A 11 -5.08 0.78 -7.79
N VAL A 12 -4.82 2.06 -7.53
CA VAL A 12 -5.84 3.06 -7.21
C VAL A 12 -6.76 3.31 -8.41
N ALA A 13 -8.06 3.42 -8.17
CA ALA A 13 -9.01 3.65 -9.25
C ALA A 13 -8.77 5.00 -9.94
N GLY A 14 -8.56 4.97 -11.25
CA GLY A 14 -8.32 6.15 -12.08
C GLY A 14 -6.85 6.49 -12.30
N VAL A 15 -5.92 5.80 -11.63
CA VAL A 15 -4.49 5.84 -11.99
C VAL A 15 -4.29 5.12 -13.32
N LEU A 16 -3.47 5.69 -14.21
CA LEU A 16 -3.32 5.21 -15.59
C LEU A 16 -1.92 4.70 -15.92
N ASP A 17 -0.88 5.38 -15.45
CA ASP A 17 0.49 5.03 -15.79
C ASP A 17 1.47 5.48 -14.72
N HIS A 18 2.55 4.72 -14.57
CA HIS A 18 3.58 4.95 -13.56
C HIS A 18 4.22 6.35 -13.67
N ASP A 19 4.62 6.77 -14.86
CA ASP A 19 5.45 7.95 -15.07
C ASP A 19 4.71 9.27 -14.83
N ASN A 20 3.41 9.33 -15.13
CA ASN A 20 2.60 10.53 -14.94
C ASN A 20 1.80 10.54 -13.64
N TRP A 21 1.43 9.37 -13.11
CA TRP A 21 0.52 9.27 -11.96
C TRP A 21 1.18 8.79 -10.68
N CYS A 22 2.17 7.90 -10.74
CA CYS A 22 2.78 7.32 -9.54
C CYS A 22 4.08 8.03 -9.15
N GLN A 23 4.73 8.74 -10.06
CA GLN A 23 6.02 9.37 -9.78
C GLN A 23 6.00 10.91 -9.78
N PRO A 24 6.71 11.56 -8.85
CA PRO A 24 6.88 13.00 -8.83
C PRO A 24 7.95 13.50 -9.82
N PRO A 25 7.83 14.75 -10.32
CA PRO A 25 8.88 15.38 -11.13
C PRO A 25 10.25 15.46 -10.47
N GLU A 26 10.31 15.58 -9.15
CA GLU A 26 11.53 15.63 -8.36
C GLU A 26 12.38 14.35 -8.47
N ARG A 27 11.78 13.23 -8.92
CA ARG A 27 12.47 11.98 -9.21
C ARG A 27 12.84 11.81 -10.69
N GLY A 28 12.66 12.85 -11.51
CA GLY A 28 13.00 12.85 -12.93
C GLY A 28 11.90 12.31 -13.84
N TYR A 29 10.68 12.14 -13.32
CA TYR A 29 9.52 11.68 -14.09
C TYR A 29 8.67 12.86 -14.60
N PRO A 30 7.79 12.65 -15.58
CA PRO A 30 6.81 13.67 -15.97
C PRO A 30 5.90 14.11 -14.82
N GLY A 31 5.41 13.17 -14.02
CA GLY A 31 4.60 13.41 -12.81
C GLY A 31 3.38 14.31 -12.99
N ARG A 32 2.82 14.37 -14.19
CA ARG A 32 1.77 15.32 -14.59
C ARG A 32 0.52 15.27 -13.71
N TYR A 33 0.19 14.09 -13.18
CA TYR A 33 -1.01 13.81 -12.41
C TYR A 33 -0.70 13.24 -11.03
N TYR A 34 0.55 13.29 -10.57
CA TYR A 34 0.97 12.67 -9.33
C TYR A 34 0.20 13.17 -8.11
N ASP A 35 0.01 14.49 -7.96
CA ASP A 35 -0.78 15.04 -6.86
C ASP A 35 -2.26 14.64 -6.92
N LEU A 36 -2.81 14.42 -8.12
CA LEU A 36 -4.17 13.90 -8.29
C LEU A 36 -4.25 12.42 -7.90
N GLY A 37 -3.24 11.62 -8.26
CA GLY A 37 -3.10 10.23 -7.82
C GLY A 37 -3.03 10.12 -6.30
N ARG A 38 -2.25 10.99 -5.65
CA ARG A 38 -2.18 11.10 -4.17
C ARG A 38 -3.53 11.44 -3.54
N GLU A 39 -4.28 12.35 -4.16
CA GLU A 39 -5.63 12.70 -3.71
C GLU A 39 -6.57 11.49 -3.83
N PHE A 40 -6.52 10.74 -4.93
CA PHE A 40 -7.34 9.54 -5.12
C PHE A 40 -6.99 8.45 -4.11
N LEU A 41 -5.70 8.13 -3.95
CA LEU A 41 -5.24 7.16 -2.96
C LEU A 41 -5.72 7.54 -1.55
N THR A 42 -5.53 8.81 -1.16
CA THR A 42 -5.93 9.26 0.19
C THR A 42 -7.45 9.14 0.40
N LYS A 43 -8.25 9.39 -0.64
CA LYS A 43 -9.71 9.21 -0.59
C LYS A 43 -10.13 7.74 -0.47
N GLU A 44 -9.47 6.84 -1.19
CA GLU A 44 -9.72 5.39 -1.05
C GLU A 44 -9.31 4.88 0.33
N VAL A 45 -8.17 5.34 0.86
CA VAL A 45 -7.74 5.03 2.22
C VAL A 45 -8.75 5.55 3.24
N ASN A 46 -9.28 6.76 3.08
CA ASN A 46 -10.33 7.29 3.96
C ASN A 46 -11.62 6.46 3.89
N ALA A 47 -11.98 5.92 2.73
CA ALA A 47 -13.12 5.03 2.60
C ALA A 47 -12.89 3.70 3.33
N ALA A 48 -11.69 3.12 3.24
CA ALA A 48 -11.30 1.94 4.00
C ALA A 48 -11.31 2.21 5.52
N ILE A 49 -10.76 3.35 5.95
CA ILE A 49 -10.78 3.81 7.36
C ILE A 49 -12.21 3.88 7.89
N GLU A 50 -13.14 4.46 7.14
CA GLU A 50 -14.55 4.54 7.53
C GLU A 50 -15.17 3.15 7.67
N GLY A 51 -14.91 2.25 6.70
CA GLY A 51 -15.36 0.86 6.78
C GLY A 51 -14.82 0.11 8.00
N PHE A 52 -13.53 0.25 8.31
CA PHE A 52 -12.92 -0.37 9.49
C PHE A 52 -13.46 0.21 10.80
N TRP A 53 -13.68 1.52 10.87
CA TRP A 53 -14.31 2.15 12.05
C TRP A 53 -15.72 1.63 12.28
N GLN A 54 -16.55 1.53 11.23
CA GLN A 54 -17.87 0.91 11.34
C GLN A 54 -17.80 -0.57 11.73
N GLY A 55 -16.72 -1.25 11.34
CA GLY A 55 -16.39 -2.62 11.72
C GLY A 55 -15.84 -2.79 13.14
N GLY A 56 -15.65 -1.71 13.90
CA GLY A 56 -15.17 -1.76 15.30
C GLY A 56 -13.67 -1.59 15.48
N ALA A 57 -12.94 -1.10 14.47
CA ALA A 57 -11.58 -0.60 14.65
C ALA A 57 -11.57 0.59 15.61
N ASP A 58 -10.55 0.68 16.46
CA ASP A 58 -10.34 1.79 17.40
C ASP A 58 -8.95 2.44 17.25
N GLU A 59 -8.03 1.78 16.55
CA GLU A 59 -6.73 2.31 16.15
C GLU A 59 -6.42 1.89 14.71
N ILE A 60 -6.05 2.86 13.86
CA ILE A 60 -5.67 2.62 12.48
C ILE A 60 -4.33 3.27 12.20
N ILE A 61 -3.38 2.48 11.72
CA ILE A 61 -2.07 2.93 11.28
C ILE A 61 -2.03 2.84 9.76
N VAL A 62 -1.72 3.94 9.08
CA VAL A 62 -1.52 3.99 7.63
C VAL A 62 -0.03 4.06 7.35
N SER A 63 0.48 3.08 6.62
CA SER A 63 1.85 3.02 6.12
C SER A 63 1.88 3.42 4.67
N ASP A 64 2.56 4.51 4.37
CA ASP A 64 2.75 5.00 3.01
C ASP A 64 3.80 4.15 2.28
N GLY A 65 3.34 3.05 1.67
CA GLY A 65 4.20 2.02 1.07
C GLY A 65 4.70 2.36 -0.33
N HIS A 66 4.00 3.24 -1.06
CA HIS A 66 4.39 3.62 -2.40
C HIS A 66 5.79 4.26 -2.41
N GLY A 67 6.65 3.89 -3.37
CA GLY A 67 8.06 4.26 -3.35
C GLY A 67 8.33 5.77 -3.27
N ALA A 68 7.50 6.60 -3.90
CA ALA A 68 7.57 8.07 -3.83
C ALA A 68 6.78 8.69 -2.66
N GLY A 69 6.02 7.88 -1.94
CA GLY A 69 4.93 8.30 -1.08
C GLY A 69 3.66 8.58 -1.89
N GLY A 70 2.51 8.42 -1.27
CA GLY A 70 1.22 8.55 -1.91
C GLY A 70 0.17 9.23 -1.05
N ILE A 71 0.37 9.31 0.26
CA ILE A 71 -0.62 9.88 1.15
C ILE A 71 -0.47 11.40 1.23
N ASN A 72 -1.61 12.10 1.18
CA ASN A 72 -1.70 13.50 1.49
C ASN A 72 -2.11 13.68 2.97
N PRO A 73 -1.20 14.09 3.87
CA PRO A 73 -1.49 14.21 5.30
C PRO A 73 -2.57 15.25 5.62
N ALA A 74 -2.81 16.22 4.74
CA ALA A 74 -3.84 17.24 4.93
C ALA A 74 -5.26 16.72 4.61
N LEU A 75 -5.36 15.62 3.86
CA LEU A 75 -6.63 15.00 3.46
C LEU A 75 -6.93 13.72 4.23
N LEU A 76 -5.91 13.10 4.84
CA LEU A 76 -6.07 11.86 5.59
C LEU A 76 -7.04 12.04 6.76
N ASP A 77 -7.89 11.04 6.98
CA ASP A 77 -8.83 11.02 8.09
C ASP A 77 -8.10 11.20 9.44
N PRO A 78 -8.52 12.15 10.30
CA PRO A 78 -7.83 12.47 11.55
C PRO A 78 -7.88 11.35 12.59
N ARG A 79 -8.71 10.32 12.40
CA ARG A 79 -8.76 9.13 13.26
C ARG A 79 -7.60 8.18 13.00
N ALA A 80 -6.91 8.28 11.86
CA ALA A 80 -5.77 7.45 11.52
C ALA A 80 -4.44 8.10 11.92
N LYS A 81 -3.43 7.27 12.18
CA LYS A 81 -2.04 7.69 12.37
C LYS A 81 -1.23 7.35 11.13
N LEU A 82 -0.57 8.34 10.55
CA LEU A 82 0.29 8.15 9.38
C LEU A 82 1.73 7.84 9.82
N LEU A 83 2.26 6.69 9.41
CA LEU A 83 3.70 6.41 9.44
C LEU A 83 4.36 7.23 8.33
N ARG A 84 4.87 8.41 8.70
CA ARG A 84 5.57 9.28 7.75
C ARG A 84 7.01 8.84 7.54
N GLY A 85 7.36 8.64 6.29
CA GLY A 85 8.71 8.24 5.88
C GLY A 85 8.90 6.73 5.95
N TRP A 86 10.03 6.25 5.46
CA TRP A 86 10.33 4.83 5.42
C TRP A 86 10.73 4.29 6.81
N PRO A 87 10.10 3.20 7.28
CA PRO A 87 10.49 2.55 8.53
C PRO A 87 11.92 2.02 8.49
N ARG A 88 12.54 1.89 9.67
CA ARG A 88 13.96 1.48 9.78
C ARG A 88 14.17 -0.03 9.61
N GLY A 89 13.11 -0.83 9.61
CA GLY A 89 13.19 -2.28 9.50
C GLY A 89 11.92 -2.90 8.90
N TYR A 90 12.07 -4.12 8.43
CA TYR A 90 10.97 -4.97 7.98
C TYR A 90 10.44 -5.78 9.19
N PRO A 91 9.12 -5.96 9.39
CA PRO A 91 8.00 -5.64 8.50
C PRO A 91 7.35 -4.27 8.81
N PHE A 92 8.09 -3.18 8.69
CA PHE A 92 7.53 -1.83 8.66
C PHE A 92 6.75 -1.40 9.92
N GLU A 93 7.32 -1.68 11.09
CA GLU A 93 6.67 -1.43 12.40
C GLU A 93 5.41 -2.28 12.65
N LEU A 94 5.10 -3.25 11.79
CA LEU A 94 4.12 -4.29 12.10
C LEU A 94 4.68 -5.20 13.20
N ASP A 95 3.88 -5.46 14.21
CA ASP A 95 4.18 -6.37 15.32
C ASP A 95 2.93 -7.17 15.72
N GLN A 96 3.06 -8.03 16.73
CA GLN A 96 1.98 -8.89 17.22
C GLN A 96 0.86 -8.13 17.98
N THR A 97 0.98 -6.80 18.14
CA THR A 97 -0.06 -5.98 18.78
C THR A 97 -1.16 -5.56 17.81
N PHE A 98 -0.96 -5.76 16.51
CA PHE A 98 -1.97 -5.52 15.49
C PHE A 98 -2.94 -6.70 15.41
N ASP A 99 -4.22 -6.39 15.22
CA ASP A 99 -5.28 -7.39 15.09
C ASP A 99 -5.47 -7.84 13.63
N ALA A 100 -5.14 -6.99 12.66
CA ALA A 100 -5.21 -7.31 11.24
C ALA A 100 -4.40 -6.35 10.36
N VAL A 101 -4.09 -6.81 9.15
CA VAL A 101 -3.51 -6.01 8.07
C VAL A 101 -4.44 -5.90 6.87
N ALA A 102 -4.38 -4.77 6.17
CA ALA A 102 -5.15 -4.45 4.99
C ALA A 102 -4.30 -3.70 3.96
N TRP A 103 -4.72 -3.72 2.70
CA TRP A 103 -4.07 -2.99 1.60
C TRP A 103 -5.06 -2.08 0.88
N VAL A 104 -4.57 -0.91 0.45
CA VAL A 104 -5.30 -0.01 -0.44
C VAL A 104 -4.38 0.42 -1.59
N GLY A 105 -4.86 0.28 -2.83
CA GLY A 105 -4.12 0.64 -4.04
C GLY A 105 -3.06 -0.40 -4.46
N GLN A 106 -3.20 -1.65 -4.00
CA GLN A 106 -2.27 -2.73 -4.29
C GLN A 106 -2.40 -3.19 -5.76
N HIS A 107 -1.26 -3.49 -6.39
CA HIS A 107 -1.25 -4.06 -7.75
C HIS A 107 -0.81 -5.54 -7.76
N ALA A 108 -0.98 -6.15 -8.93
CA ALA A 108 -0.54 -7.51 -9.18
C ALA A 108 0.99 -7.60 -9.29
N LYS A 109 1.53 -8.78 -8.96
CA LYS A 109 2.97 -9.06 -9.02
C LYS A 109 3.53 -9.05 -10.45
N ALA A 110 4.85 -8.96 -10.58
CA ALA A 110 5.56 -9.09 -11.85
C ALA A 110 5.16 -10.37 -12.63
N GLY A 111 5.04 -10.20 -13.95
CA GLY A 111 4.68 -11.28 -14.88
C GLY A 111 3.21 -11.69 -14.86
N THR A 112 2.33 -10.97 -14.14
CA THR A 112 0.89 -11.26 -14.13
C THR A 112 0.25 -10.84 -15.45
N PRO A 113 -0.33 -11.78 -16.25
CA PRO A 113 -0.92 -11.45 -17.54
C PRO A 113 -2.11 -10.50 -17.41
N TYR A 114 -2.18 -9.50 -18.29
CA TYR A 114 -3.28 -8.52 -18.39
C TYR A 114 -3.50 -7.63 -17.16
N ALA A 115 -2.61 -7.67 -16.17
CA ALA A 115 -2.72 -6.82 -15.00
C ALA A 115 -2.17 -5.40 -15.26
N HIS A 116 -2.82 -4.42 -14.65
CA HIS A 116 -2.41 -3.02 -14.70
C HIS A 116 -1.15 -2.80 -13.85
N LEU A 117 -0.15 -2.12 -14.42
CA LEU A 117 1.11 -1.75 -13.75
C LEU A 117 1.77 -2.89 -12.96
N ALA A 118 1.65 -4.12 -13.46
CA ALA A 118 2.12 -5.31 -12.75
C ALA A 118 3.65 -5.35 -12.63
N HIS A 119 4.15 -5.32 -11.39
CA HIS A 119 5.56 -5.42 -11.06
C HIS A 119 5.74 -6.00 -9.66
N THR A 120 6.99 -6.20 -9.23
CA THR A 120 7.35 -6.60 -7.87
C THR A 120 8.56 -5.81 -7.46
N GLN A 121 8.45 -4.94 -6.45
CA GLN A 121 9.44 -3.95 -6.01
C GLN A 121 9.71 -2.88 -7.08
N TRP A 122 10.16 -3.30 -8.26
CA TRP A 122 10.36 -2.42 -9.42
C TRP A 122 10.12 -3.18 -10.74
N PHE A 123 9.95 -2.45 -11.84
CA PHE A 123 9.65 -3.02 -13.16
C PHE A 123 10.74 -3.95 -13.74
N ASN A 124 11.95 -3.95 -13.18
CA ASN A 124 13.05 -4.82 -13.62
C ASN A 124 13.10 -6.18 -12.90
N TYR A 125 12.20 -6.44 -11.95
CA TYR A 125 12.08 -7.76 -11.32
C TYR A 125 11.27 -8.69 -12.22
N LEU A 126 11.83 -9.87 -12.51
CA LEU A 126 11.15 -10.88 -13.33
C LEU A 126 10.19 -11.74 -12.50
N ASP A 127 10.65 -12.20 -11.34
CA ASP A 127 9.87 -12.92 -10.36
C ASP A 127 10.55 -12.85 -8.98
N GLN A 128 9.77 -12.94 -7.92
CA GLN A 128 10.26 -13.06 -6.54
C GLN A 128 9.62 -14.30 -5.92
N THR A 129 10.41 -15.06 -5.14
CA THR A 129 9.89 -16.29 -4.52
C THR A 129 10.26 -16.38 -3.05
N ILE A 130 9.37 -16.98 -2.25
CA ILE A 130 9.66 -17.44 -0.89
C ILE A 130 9.38 -18.94 -0.86
N ASN A 131 10.40 -19.75 -0.52
CA ASN A 131 10.32 -21.22 -0.52
C ASN A 131 9.77 -21.81 -1.83
N GLY A 132 10.12 -21.20 -2.98
CA GLY A 132 9.66 -21.64 -4.30
C GLY A 132 8.24 -21.20 -4.68
N LEU A 133 7.50 -20.53 -3.77
CA LEU A 133 6.23 -19.89 -4.09
C LEU A 133 6.50 -18.52 -4.72
N SER A 134 6.04 -18.32 -5.95
CA SER A 134 6.09 -17.02 -6.65
C SER A 134 5.14 -16.01 -6.00
N ILE A 135 5.68 -14.85 -5.61
CA ILE A 135 5.00 -13.80 -4.85
C ILE A 135 5.29 -12.41 -5.43
N GLY A 136 4.44 -11.44 -5.08
CA GLY A 136 4.73 -10.02 -5.21
C GLY A 136 4.84 -9.34 -3.86
N GLU A 137 4.83 -8.02 -3.86
CA GLU A 137 4.90 -7.18 -2.66
C GLU A 137 3.77 -7.49 -1.66
N PHE A 138 2.54 -7.65 -2.14
CA PHE A 138 1.42 -8.13 -1.33
C PHE A 138 1.76 -9.41 -0.57
N GLY A 139 2.28 -10.42 -1.29
CA GLY A 139 2.60 -11.72 -0.73
C GLY A 139 3.76 -11.66 0.26
N GLU A 140 4.78 -10.84 -0.01
CA GLU A 140 5.91 -10.63 0.88
C GLU A 140 5.46 -10.07 2.24
N PHE A 141 4.61 -9.05 2.23
CA PHE A 141 4.09 -8.46 3.47
C PHE A 141 3.08 -9.36 4.17
N ALA A 142 2.18 -10.01 3.42
CA ALA A 142 1.17 -10.91 3.97
C ALA A 142 1.80 -12.13 4.67
N LEU A 143 2.87 -12.71 4.10
CA LEU A 143 3.57 -13.83 4.73
C LEU A 143 4.25 -13.44 6.04
N CYS A 144 4.84 -12.23 6.11
CA CYS A 144 5.44 -11.74 7.35
C CYS A 144 4.39 -11.35 8.39
N ALA A 145 3.26 -10.77 7.99
CA ALA A 145 2.12 -10.57 8.88
C ALA A 145 1.61 -11.91 9.46
N SER A 146 1.52 -12.94 8.61
CA SER A 146 1.13 -14.28 9.03
C SER A 146 2.08 -14.91 10.05
N GLU A 147 3.40 -14.70 9.92
CA GLU A 147 4.39 -15.18 10.90
C GLU A 147 4.20 -14.52 12.28
N LEU A 148 3.73 -13.27 12.31
CA LEU A 148 3.39 -12.55 13.53
C LEU A 148 2.01 -12.95 14.11
N GLY A 149 1.25 -13.79 13.41
CA GLY A 149 -0.12 -14.15 13.77
C GLY A 149 -1.16 -13.09 13.41
N VAL A 150 -0.81 -12.13 12.54
CA VAL A 150 -1.69 -11.02 12.13
C VAL A 150 -2.35 -11.34 10.78
N PRO A 151 -3.67 -11.54 10.71
CA PRO A 151 -4.36 -11.93 9.48
C PRO A 151 -4.50 -10.76 8.49
N ALA A 152 -4.38 -11.08 7.20
CA ALA A 152 -4.79 -10.21 6.10
C ALA A 152 -6.31 -10.28 5.92
N ILE A 153 -7.01 -9.15 6.01
CA ILE A 153 -8.50 -9.11 5.98
C ILE A 153 -9.09 -8.39 4.77
N PHE A 154 -8.29 -7.58 4.06
CA PHE A 154 -8.76 -6.77 2.94
C PHE A 154 -7.60 -6.41 2.02
N ALA A 155 -7.83 -6.40 0.71
CA ALA A 155 -6.94 -5.81 -0.28
C ALA A 155 -7.78 -5.26 -1.44
N SER A 156 -7.37 -4.10 -1.95
CA SER A 156 -7.92 -3.46 -3.15
C SER A 156 -6.80 -2.96 -4.03
#